data_AF-A0A265QCS8-F1
#
_entry.id   AF-A0A265QCS8-F1
#
_cell.length_a   1.000
_cell.length_b   1.000
_cell.length_c   1.000
_cell.angle_alpha   90.00
_cell.angle_beta   90.00
_cell.angle_gamma   90.00
#
_symmetry.space_group_name_H-M   'P 1'
#
loop_
_entity.id
_entity.type
_entity.pdbx_description
1 polymer ?
#
loop_
_entity_poly.entity_id
_entity_poly.type
_entity_poly.pdbx_seq_one_letter_code
_entity_poly.pdbx_strand_id
1 'polypeptide(L)'
;MIIEVDNYRLLHSFEAIGRGLYFHNYNKQFTGICNIVPVFIRDKEKNTEWNNFCDLCVKLTESERKNWTIKGDNPDIFKYQFGKEDEVGCQMLIMTFYNNLEVYISFANSKAIDILRF
;
A
#
# COMPACT_ATOMS: atom_id res chain seq x y z
N MET A 1 -18.15 3.44 -21.61
CA MET A 1 -17.62 2.07 -21.47
C MET A 1 -17.55 1.77 -19.99
N ILE A 2 -18.32 0.79 -19.51
CA ILE A 2 -18.21 0.32 -18.12
C ILE A 2 -17.24 -0.85 -18.17
N ILE A 3 -16.08 -0.72 -17.54
CA ILE A 3 -15.09 -1.79 -17.45
C ILE A 3 -15.37 -2.51 -16.14
N GLU A 4 -15.67 -3.81 -16.24
CA GLU A 4 -15.72 -4.70 -15.07
C GLU A 4 -14.28 -5.03 -14.68
N VAL A 5 -13.83 -4.51 -13.55
CA VAL A 5 -12.47 -4.75 -13.05
C VAL A 5 -12.49 -6.00 -12.19
N ASP A 6 -11.65 -6.97 -12.53
CA ASP A 6 -11.35 -8.10 -11.65
C ASP A 6 -10.49 -7.60 -10.48
N ASN A 7 -11.17 -7.07 -9.47
CA ASN A 7 -10.55 -6.50 -8.28
C ASN A 7 -9.69 -7.52 -7.56
N TYR A 8 -10.07 -8.80 -7.56
CA TYR A 8 -9.30 -9.86 -6.90
C TYR A 8 -7.93 -10.01 -7.56
N ARG A 9 -7.88 -10.17 -8.88
CA ARG A 9 -6.60 -10.28 -9.62
C ARG A 9 -5.76 -9.03 -9.50
N LEU A 10 -6.39 -7.85 -9.51
CA LEU A 10 -5.69 -6.58 -9.40
C LEU A 10 -5.02 -6.42 -8.02
N LEU A 11 -5.77 -6.67 -6.93
CA LEU A 11 -5.23 -6.57 -5.57
C LEU A 11 -4.12 -7.60 -5.33
N HIS A 12 -4.27 -8.83 -5.82
CA HIS A 12 -3.21 -9.83 -5.75
C HIS A 12 -1.96 -9.45 -6.54
N SER A 13 -2.11 -8.76 -7.67
CA SER A 13 -0.97 -8.28 -8.45
C SER A 13 -0.19 -7.22 -7.66
N PHE A 14 -0.88 -6.29 -7.00
CA PHE A 14 -0.23 -5.32 -6.12
C PHE A 14 0.42 -5.97 -4.90
N GLU A 15 -0.20 -6.97 -4.29
CA GLU A 15 0.41 -7.74 -3.21
C GLU A 15 1.71 -8.40 -3.66
N ALA A 16 1.70 -9.06 -4.84
CA ALA A 16 2.88 -9.72 -5.37
C ALA A 16 4.04 -8.74 -5.62
N ILE A 17 3.74 -7.57 -6.21
CA ILE A 17 4.73 -6.50 -6.40
C ILE A 17 5.26 -6.03 -5.04
N GLY A 18 4.37 -5.76 -4.08
CA GLY A 18 4.75 -5.32 -2.74
C GLY A 18 5.69 -6.30 -2.04
N ARG A 19 5.37 -7.60 -2.07
CA ARG A 19 6.24 -8.66 -1.51
C ARG A 19 7.58 -8.75 -2.24
N GLY A 20 7.59 -8.57 -3.57
CA GLY A 20 8.81 -8.51 -4.38
C GLY A 20 9.70 -7.32 -3.98
N LEU A 21 9.11 -6.15 -3.77
CA LEU A 21 9.82 -4.95 -3.29
C LEU A 21 10.35 -5.14 -1.87
N TYR A 22 9.57 -5.76 -0.99
CA TYR A 22 10.02 -6.07 0.36
C TYR A 22 11.26 -6.97 0.32
N PHE A 23 11.23 -8.04 -0.49
CA PHE A 23 12.38 -8.91 -0.71
C PHE A 23 13.58 -8.14 -1.27
N HIS A 24 13.38 -7.34 -2.32
CA HIS A 24 14.46 -6.53 -2.90
C HIS A 24 15.08 -5.56 -1.88
N ASN A 25 14.28 -4.96 -1.03
CA ASN A 25 14.71 -3.93 -0.10
C ASN A 25 15.40 -4.48 1.16
N TYR A 26 14.98 -5.65 1.64
CA TYR A 26 15.43 -6.22 2.91
C TYR A 26 16.17 -7.56 2.76
N ASN A 27 16.25 -8.10 1.54
CA ASN A 27 16.74 -9.44 1.25
C ASN A 27 16.08 -10.53 2.11
N LYS A 28 14.79 -10.34 2.43
CA LYS A 28 13.99 -11.21 3.30
C LYS A 28 12.58 -11.35 2.73
N GLN A 29 12.01 -12.55 2.80
CA GLN A 29 10.61 -12.76 2.46
C GLN A 29 9.70 -12.26 3.59
N PHE A 30 8.68 -11.47 3.24
CA PHE A 30 7.70 -11.04 4.21
C PHE A 30 6.73 -12.17 4.57
N THR A 31 6.58 -12.45 5.86
CA THR A 31 5.61 -13.42 6.41
C THR A 31 4.57 -12.68 7.24
N GLY A 32 3.33 -12.68 6.77
CA GLY A 32 2.24 -11.91 7.35
C GLY A 32 1.17 -11.56 6.33
N ILE A 33 0.26 -10.67 6.73
CA ILE A 33 -0.86 -10.21 5.91
C ILE A 33 -0.47 -8.89 5.23
N CYS A 34 -0.83 -8.76 3.96
CA CYS A 34 -0.73 -7.53 3.22
C CYS A 34 -2.14 -6.96 2.99
N ASN A 35 -2.41 -5.76 3.49
CA ASN A 35 -3.64 -5.04 3.18
C ASN A 35 -3.35 -4.04 2.06
N ILE A 36 -4.10 -4.11 0.97
CA ILE A 36 -3.86 -3.33 -0.25
C ILE A 36 -4.97 -2.29 -0.41
N VAL A 37 -4.59 -1.02 -0.56
CA VAL A 37 -5.49 0.12 -0.70
C VAL A 37 -5.10 0.90 -1.96
N PRO A 38 -5.68 0.58 -3.13
CA PRO A 38 -5.47 1.35 -4.34
C PRO A 38 -6.32 2.63 -4.29
N VAL A 39 -5.77 3.71 -3.75
CA VAL A 39 -6.51 4.96 -3.46
C VAL A 39 -7.03 5.68 -4.71
N PHE A 40 -6.62 5.26 -5.91
CA PHE A 40 -7.14 5.78 -7.18
C PHE A 40 -8.45 5.09 -7.62
N ILE A 41 -8.78 3.93 -7.04
CA ILE A 41 -10.05 3.25 -7.31
C ILE A 41 -11.06 3.81 -6.32
N ARG A 42 -11.96 4.68 -6.80
CA ARG A 42 -12.97 5.35 -5.97
C ARG A 42 -14.36 4.90 -6.36
N ASP A 43 -15.26 4.84 -5.39
CA ASP A 43 -16.68 4.67 -5.67
C ASP A 43 -17.19 5.91 -6.41
N LYS A 44 -18.17 5.69 -7.29
CA LYS A 44 -18.84 6.78 -8.01
C LYS A 44 -19.59 7.70 -7.06
N GLU A 45 -20.16 7.13 -6.01
CA GLU A 45 -20.84 7.88 -4.95
C GLU A 45 -19.81 8.57 -4.05
N LYS A 46 -20.09 9.82 -3.70
CA LYS A 46 -19.23 10.55 -2.76
C LYS A 46 -19.51 10.10 -1.33
N ASN A 47 -18.49 10.23 -0.46
CA ASN A 47 -18.59 9.95 0.98
C ASN A 47 -18.95 8.50 1.35
N THR A 48 -18.70 7.52 0.47
CA THR A 48 -18.79 6.10 0.84
C THR A 48 -17.73 5.75 1.88
N GLU A 49 -17.95 4.67 2.62
CA GLU A 49 -16.98 4.16 3.61
C GLU A 49 -15.61 3.93 2.97
N TRP A 50 -15.57 3.37 1.76
CA TRP A 50 -14.33 3.15 1.01
C TRP A 50 -13.62 4.45 0.63
N ASN A 51 -14.35 5.43 0.10
CA ASN A 51 -13.76 6.71 -0.26
C ASN A 51 -13.21 7.44 0.97
N ASN A 52 -13.95 7.44 2.09
CA ASN A 52 -13.50 8.02 3.35
C ASN A 52 -12.27 7.29 3.92
N PHE A 53 -12.23 5.96 3.80
CA PHE A 53 -11.09 5.15 4.22
C PHE A 53 -9.83 5.46 3.40
N CYS A 54 -9.96 5.58 2.07
CA CYS A 54 -8.85 6.00 1.22
C CYS A 54 -8.32 7.39 1.59
N ASP A 55 -9.20 8.36 1.86
CA ASP A 55 -8.80 9.71 2.27
C ASP A 55 -8.10 9.70 3.63
N LEU A 56 -8.56 8.86 4.56
CA LEU A 56 -7.92 8.66 5.84
C LEU A 56 -6.51 8.08 5.68
N CYS A 57 -6.33 7.06 4.84
CA CYS A 57 -5.01 6.48 4.56
C CYS A 57 -4.03 7.52 4.01
N VAL A 58 -4.47 8.34 3.04
CA VAL A 58 -3.65 9.42 2.48
C VAL A 58 -3.30 10.44 3.56
N LYS A 59 -4.29 10.91 4.32
CA LYS A 59 -4.10 11.93 5.37
C LYS A 59 -3.14 11.47 6.47
N LEU A 60 -3.26 10.23 6.93
CA LEU A 60 -2.42 9.68 8.02
C LEU A 60 -0.96 9.52 7.59
N THR A 61 -0.71 9.27 6.31
CA THR A 61 0.63 8.96 5.79
C THR A 61 1.35 10.17 5.19
N GLU A 62 0.63 11.26 4.86
CA GLU A 62 1.19 12.39 4.12
C GLU A 62 2.35 13.09 4.86
N SER A 63 2.23 13.27 6.18
CA SER A 63 3.28 13.89 7.00
C SER A 63 4.52 12.99 7.12
N GLU A 64 4.30 11.69 7.31
CA GLU A 64 5.36 10.71 7.50
C GLU A 64 6.14 10.45 6.22
N ARG A 65 5.42 10.26 5.10
CA ARG A 65 6.01 9.88 3.80
C ARG A 65 6.99 10.91 3.26
N LYS A 66 6.89 12.17 3.68
CA LYS A 66 7.84 13.24 3.30
C LYS A 66 9.26 12.94 3.78
N ASN A 67 9.40 12.14 4.84
CA ASN A 67 10.69 11.75 5.41
C ASN A 67 11.17 10.38 4.91
N TRP A 68 10.41 9.69 4.05
CA TRP A 68 10.77 8.37 3.55
C TRP A 68 11.59 8.48 2.27
N THR A 69 12.57 7.59 2.11
CA THR A 69 13.41 7.54 0.91
C THR A 69 12.59 7.07 -0.29
N ILE A 70 12.57 7.89 -1.34
CA ILE A 70 12.04 7.52 -2.65
C ILE A 70 13.02 6.57 -3.34
N LYS A 71 12.51 5.45 -3.84
CA LYS A 71 13.25 4.43 -4.59
C LYS A 71 12.56 4.14 -5.92
N GLY A 72 13.31 3.54 -6.85
CA GLY A 72 12.86 3.21 -8.20
C GLY A 72 13.79 3.84 -9.25
N ASP A 73 14.13 3.06 -10.28
CA ASP A 73 15.10 3.48 -11.31
C ASP A 73 14.54 4.52 -12.28
N ASN A 74 13.22 4.54 -12.45
CA ASN A 74 12.50 5.53 -13.26
C ASN A 74 11.32 6.12 -12.49
N PRO A 75 11.56 7.12 -11.63
CA PRO A 75 10.55 7.67 -10.72
C PRO A 75 9.32 8.30 -11.40
N ASP A 76 9.42 8.62 -12.69
CA ASP A 76 8.30 9.18 -13.47
C ASP A 76 7.29 8.10 -13.89
N ILE A 77 7.75 6.85 -13.99
CA ILE A 77 6.90 5.69 -14.34
C ILE A 77 6.54 4.88 -13.10
N PHE A 78 7.51 4.66 -12.22
CA PHE A 78 7.34 3.86 -11.03
C PHE A 78 8.34 4.26 -9.95
N LYS A 79 7.81 4.62 -8.78
CA LYS A 79 8.58 4.82 -7.56
C LYS A 79 7.87 4.19 -6.38
N TYR A 80 8.63 3.92 -5.33
CA TYR A 80 8.09 3.40 -4.09
C TYR A 80 8.81 3.96 -2.87
N GLN A 81 8.12 3.95 -1.73
CA GLN A 81 8.63 4.43 -0.45
C GLN A 81 8.21 3.45 0.64
N PHE A 82 9.17 2.98 1.44
CA PHE A 82 8.90 2.23 2.65
C PHE A 82 8.92 3.16 3.87
N GLY A 83 7.90 3.05 4.71
CA GLY A 83 7.92 3.59 6.06
C GLY A 83 8.75 2.74 7.01
N LYS A 84 8.88 3.18 8.26
CA LYS A 84 9.46 2.34 9.31
C LYS A 84 8.42 1.31 9.76
N GLU A 85 8.88 0.16 10.22
CA GLU A 85 8.02 -0.75 10.99
C GLU A 85 7.71 -0.08 12.33
N ASP A 86 6.45 -0.07 12.71
CA ASP A 86 5.99 0.46 13.99
C ASP A 86 6.14 -0.55 15.12
N GLU A 87 5.83 -0.13 16.34
CA GLU A 87 5.97 -0.98 17.53
C GLU A 87 5.04 -2.19 17.53
N VAL A 88 3.96 -2.18 16.76
CA VAL A 88 3.01 -3.30 16.68
C VAL A 88 3.35 -4.27 15.55
N GLY A 89 4.37 -3.98 14.74
CA GLY A 89 4.81 -4.86 13.65
C GLY A 89 4.11 -4.59 12.32
N CYS A 90 3.59 -3.38 12.15
CA CYS A 90 3.03 -2.90 10.89
C CYS A 90 4.05 -2.01 10.16
N GLN A 91 4.13 -2.17 8.85
CA GLN A 91 4.97 -1.32 8.00
C GLN A 91 4.21 -0.88 6.76
N MET A 92 4.31 0.39 6.40
CA MET A 92 3.69 0.94 5.20
C MET A 92 4.63 0.91 3.99
N LEU A 93 4.06 0.64 2.83
CA LEU A 93 4.64 0.84 1.51
C LEU A 93 3.68 1.67 0.68
N ILE A 94 4.21 2.68 0.01
CA ILE A 94 3.49 3.43 -1.01
C ILE A 94 4.17 3.14 -2.34
N MET A 95 3.42 2.61 -3.30
CA MET A 95 3.82 2.48 -4.69
C MET A 95 3.13 3.57 -5.48
N THR A 96 3.88 4.34 -6.25
CA THR A 96 3.36 5.38 -7.15
C THR A 96 3.69 4.97 -8.58
N PHE A 97 2.66 4.62 -9.34
CA PHE A 97 2.75 4.33 -10.77
C PHE A 97 2.59 5.62 -11.59
N TYR A 98 2.70 5.48 -12.91
CA TYR A 98 2.46 6.53 -13.88
C TYR A 98 1.21 7.36 -13.57
N ASN A 99 1.28 8.67 -13.81
CA ASN A 99 0.23 9.64 -13.48
C ASN A 99 -0.14 9.73 -11.99
N ASN A 100 0.83 9.47 -11.09
CA ASN A 100 0.63 9.52 -9.64
C ASN A 100 -0.47 8.58 -9.14
N LEU A 101 -0.64 7.42 -9.78
CA LEU A 101 -1.55 6.39 -9.30
C LEU A 101 -0.92 5.70 -8.10
N GLU A 102 -1.46 5.97 -6.91
CA GLU A 102 -0.90 5.47 -5.67
C GLU A 102 -1.61 4.21 -5.18
N VAL A 103 -0.81 3.24 -4.76
CA VAL A 103 -1.26 2.04 -4.06
C VAL A 103 -0.54 1.96 -2.73
N TYR A 104 -1.34 1.88 -1.68
CA TYR A 104 -0.87 1.75 -0.32
C TYR A 104 -0.91 0.28 0.07
N ILE A 105 0.17 -0.22 0.66
CA ILE A 105 0.24 -1.56 1.21
C ILE A 105 0.66 -1.47 2.67
N SER A 106 -0.15 -2.06 3.55
CA SER A 106 0.23 -2.31 4.94
C SER A 106 0.70 -3.75 5.08
N PHE A 107 1.94 -3.92 5.54
CA PHE A 107 2.53 -5.19 5.91
C PHE A 107 2.33 -5.41 7.41
N ALA A 108 1.43 -6.30 7.79
CA ALA A 108 1.19 -6.69 9.18
C ALA A 108 1.86 -8.05 9.46
N ASN A 109 2.94 -8.04 10.24
CA ASN A 109 3.65 -9.27 10.61
C ASN A 109 2.85 -10.06 11.67
N SER A 110 3.37 -11.22 12.11
CA SER A 110 2.67 -12.06 13.10
C SER A 110 2.33 -11.33 14.41
N LYS A 111 3.22 -10.43 14.88
CA LYS A 111 2.99 -9.61 16.08
C LYS A 111 1.76 -8.73 15.91
N ALA A 112 1.62 -8.09 14.76
CA ALA A 112 0.47 -7.23 14.46
C ALA A 112 -0.83 -8.05 14.37
N ILE A 113 -0.77 -9.22 13.73
CA ILE A 113 -1.93 -10.11 13.58
C ILE A 113 -2.44 -10.59 14.93
N ASP A 114 -1.55 -10.91 15.86
CA ASP A 114 -1.92 -11.36 17.20
C ASP A 114 -2.60 -10.23 18.01
N ILE A 115 -2.20 -8.98 17.79
CA ILE A 115 -2.79 -7.80 18.46
C ILE A 115 -4.16 -7.43 17.88
N LEU A 116 -4.41 -7.66 16.59
CA LEU A 116 -5.66 -7.29 15.93
C LEU A 116 -6.79 -8.31 16.09
N ARG A 117 -6.55 -9.41 16.83
CA ARG A 117 -7.51 -10.51 17.06
C ARG A 117 -8.38 -10.35 18.32
N PHE A 118 -8.42 -9.18 18.95
CA PHE A 118 -9.24 -8.90 20.14
C PHE A 118 -10.59 -8.27 19.80
#